data_AF-A0A8H6QD73-F1
#
_entry.id   AF-A0A8H6QD73-F1
#
_cell.length_a   1.000
_cell.length_b   1.000
_cell.length_c   1.000
_cell.angle_alpha   90.00
_cell.angle_beta   90.00
_cell.angle_gamma   90.00
#
_symmetry.space_group_name_H-M   'P 1'
#
loop_
_entity.id
_entity.type
_entity.pdbx_description
1 polymer ?
#
loop_
_entity_poly.entity_id
_entity_poly.type
_entity_poly.pdbx_seq_one_letter_code
_entity_poly.pdbx_strand_id
1 'polypeptide(L)'
;MSTVTTHIDVAPTLFTLAGLPLRDDFDGTPMRIADATGVLHEHVAVEYWGQAMLEGGISNLGNRTVPNNTYKAVRILSDKYNLHYSVWCNNEHELYTLTVSLPFHNARKSPADKLHIMDFKISKVISRLDALLLALKLCQGKPCRTCVKPWGALHLDGSVQDLLDAMNNKYDAFYRGQFKVSFDRCEYGYVIDPEGPQTALQACV
;
A
#
# COMPACT_ATOMS: atom_id res chain seq x y z
N MET A 1 16.66 0.07 -13.86
CA MET A 1 15.65 0.85 -13.12
C MET A 1 14.28 0.33 -13.52
N SER A 2 13.58 -0.31 -12.59
CA SER A 2 12.18 -0.66 -12.78
C SER A 2 11.32 0.57 -12.47
N THR A 3 10.40 0.92 -13.36
CA THR A 3 9.45 2.02 -13.14
C THR A 3 8.16 1.43 -12.60
N VAL A 4 7.71 1.90 -11.43
CA VAL A 4 6.43 1.49 -10.85
C VAL A 4 5.34 2.41 -11.38
N THR A 5 4.31 1.82 -11.97
CA THR A 5 3.08 2.50 -12.40
C THR A 5 1.88 1.72 -11.88
N THR A 6 0.78 2.42 -11.70
CA THR A 6 -0.47 1.88 -11.16
C THR A 6 -1.64 2.17 -12.10
N HIS A 7 -2.77 1.48 -11.92
CA HIS A 7 -3.94 1.70 -12.77
C HIS A 7 -4.51 3.12 -12.66
N ILE A 8 -4.33 3.78 -11.51
CA ILE A 8 -4.75 5.18 -11.30
C ILE A 8 -3.94 6.18 -12.15
N ASP A 9 -2.79 5.79 -12.69
CA ASP A 9 -1.95 6.64 -13.55
C ASP A 9 -2.45 6.67 -15.01
N VAL A 10 -3.36 5.78 -15.41
CA VAL A 10 -3.84 5.68 -16.80
C VAL A 10 -4.62 6.93 -17.22
N ALA A 11 -5.61 7.34 -16.44
CA ALA A 11 -6.43 8.52 -16.73
C ALA A 11 -5.60 9.82 -16.91
N PRO A 12 -4.72 10.21 -15.96
CA PRO A 12 -3.88 11.40 -16.13
C PRO A 12 -2.89 11.28 -17.30
N THR A 13 -2.44 10.06 -17.63
CA THR A 13 -1.59 9.83 -18.82
C THR A 13 -2.34 10.16 -20.11
N LEU A 14 -3.56 9.64 -20.27
CA LEU A 14 -4.38 9.90 -21.46
C LEU A 14 -4.70 11.39 -21.62
N PHE A 15 -4.97 12.08 -20.52
CA PHE A 15 -5.17 13.54 -20.53
C PHE A 15 -3.93 14.27 -21.06
N THR A 16 -2.74 13.89 -20.59
CA THR A 16 -1.48 14.50 -21.03
C THR A 16 -1.25 14.24 -22.53
N LEU A 17 -1.44 13.00 -22.99
CA LEU A 17 -1.28 12.65 -24.41
C LEU A 17 -2.28 13.37 -25.33
N ALA A 18 -3.49 13.64 -24.83
CA ALA A 18 -4.51 14.38 -25.56
C ALA A 18 -4.33 15.92 -25.48
N GLY A 19 -3.31 16.42 -24.79
CA GLY A 19 -3.11 17.86 -24.58
C GLY A 19 -4.16 18.52 -23.67
N LEU A 20 -4.80 17.74 -22.80
CA LEU A 20 -5.83 18.20 -21.88
C LEU A 20 -5.25 18.54 -20.50
N PRO A 21 -5.83 19.52 -19.78
CA PRO A 21 -5.39 19.87 -18.43
C PRO A 21 -5.70 18.75 -17.43
N LEU A 22 -4.75 18.42 -16.56
CA LEU A 22 -4.96 17.44 -15.49
C LEU A 22 -5.99 17.96 -14.48
N ARG A 23 -6.82 17.03 -13.98
CA ARG A 23 -7.78 17.31 -12.92
C ARG A 23 -7.14 17.15 -11.55
N ASP A 24 -7.63 17.93 -10.58
CA ASP A 24 -7.13 17.90 -9.21
C ASP A 24 -7.64 16.70 -8.40
N ASP A 25 -8.69 16.03 -8.88
CA ASP A 25 -9.29 14.83 -8.29
C ASP A 25 -8.73 13.52 -8.85
N PHE A 26 -7.66 13.57 -9.65
CA PHE A 26 -6.93 12.37 -10.03
C PHE A 26 -6.07 11.86 -8.88
N ASP A 27 -6.28 10.60 -8.51
CA ASP A 27 -5.46 9.91 -7.50
C ASP A 27 -4.03 9.63 -7.98
N GLY A 28 -3.86 9.46 -9.30
CA GLY A 28 -2.60 9.13 -9.94
C GLY A 28 -1.85 10.33 -10.53
N THR A 29 -0.83 10.04 -11.31
CA THR A 29 -0.03 11.02 -12.05
C THR A 29 0.24 10.48 -13.46
N PRO A 30 0.53 11.33 -14.48
CA PRO A 30 0.87 10.81 -15.80
C PRO A 30 2.07 9.85 -15.70
N MET A 31 2.02 8.72 -16.40
CA MET A 31 3.16 7.81 -16.51
C MET A 31 4.29 8.49 -17.29
N ARG A 32 5.53 8.15 -16.96
CA ARG A 32 6.73 8.64 -17.66
C ARG A 32 6.93 7.95 -19.00
N ILE A 33 6.00 8.15 -19.92
CA ILE A 33 6.06 7.67 -21.30
C ILE A 33 6.29 8.85 -22.25
N ALA A 34 7.12 8.65 -23.28
CA ALA A 34 7.54 9.72 -24.19
C ALA A 34 8.03 10.96 -23.42
N ASP A 35 7.46 12.14 -23.70
CA ASP A 35 7.82 13.42 -23.05
C ASP A 35 7.02 13.69 -21.75
N ALA A 36 6.15 12.78 -21.32
CA ALA A 36 5.31 12.99 -20.15
C ALA A 36 6.13 12.95 -18.84
N THR A 37 6.02 14.02 -18.04
CA THR A 37 6.70 14.15 -16.74
C THR A 37 5.79 13.65 -15.62
N GLY A 38 5.94 12.38 -15.26
CA GLY A 38 5.29 11.72 -14.13
C GLY A 38 6.09 11.73 -12.83
N VAL A 39 5.40 11.55 -11.69
CA VAL A 39 6.06 11.19 -10.43
C VAL A 39 6.31 9.68 -10.44
N LEU A 40 7.52 9.28 -10.02
CA LEU A 40 7.83 7.87 -9.83
C LEU A 40 7.25 7.41 -8.50
N HIS A 41 6.55 6.29 -8.53
CA HIS A 41 6.07 5.62 -7.32
C HIS A 41 7.11 4.60 -6.84
N GLU A 42 7.16 4.37 -5.54
CA GLU A 42 7.83 3.21 -4.93
C GLU A 42 6.81 2.10 -4.62
N HIS A 43 5.52 2.45 -4.60
CA HIS A 43 4.43 1.63 -4.10
C HIS A 43 3.37 1.35 -5.17
N VAL A 44 2.63 0.26 -4.94
CA VAL A 44 1.37 -0.08 -5.60
C VAL A 44 0.38 -0.40 -4.48
N ALA A 45 -0.64 0.45 -4.33
CA ALA A 45 -1.75 0.18 -3.42
C ALA A 45 -2.78 -0.73 -4.10
N VAL A 46 -3.34 -1.67 -3.34
CA VAL A 46 -4.41 -2.56 -3.79
C VAL A 46 -5.49 -2.57 -2.72
N GLU A 47 -6.73 -2.39 -3.15
CA GLU A 47 -7.90 -2.51 -2.30
C GLU A 47 -8.86 -3.52 -2.90
N TYR A 48 -9.46 -4.31 -2.03
CA TYR A 48 -10.48 -5.27 -2.42
C TYR A 48 -11.56 -5.32 -1.35
N TRP A 49 -12.81 -5.27 -1.78
CA TRP A 49 -13.98 -5.51 -0.94
C TRP A 49 -14.79 -6.62 -1.55
N GLY A 50 -15.31 -7.52 -0.71
CA GLY A 50 -16.20 -8.57 -1.18
C GLY A 50 -15.80 -9.96 -0.77
N GLN A 51 -16.51 -10.90 -1.39
CA GLN A 51 -16.15 -12.31 -1.43
C GLN A 51 -15.35 -12.56 -2.71
N ALA A 52 -14.34 -13.43 -2.63
CA ALA A 52 -13.76 -13.98 -3.85
C ALA A 52 -14.72 -15.02 -4.44
N MET A 53 -14.76 -15.13 -5.76
CA MET A 53 -15.48 -16.19 -6.46
C MET A 53 -14.49 -17.06 -7.22
N LEU A 54 -14.59 -18.37 -7.06
CA LEU A 54 -13.85 -19.33 -7.88
C LEU A 54 -14.46 -19.33 -9.28
N GLU A 55 -13.66 -18.93 -10.26
CA GLU A 55 -14.04 -18.94 -11.67
C GLU A 55 -13.39 -20.12 -12.42
N GLY A 56 -13.90 -20.45 -13.60
CA GLY A 56 -13.38 -21.53 -14.45
C GLY A 56 -14.05 -22.90 -14.25
N GLY A 57 -13.63 -23.87 -15.07
CA GLY A 57 -14.30 -25.18 -15.20
C GLY A 57 -14.24 -26.08 -13.96
N ILE A 58 -13.37 -25.77 -13.00
CA ILE A 58 -13.23 -26.50 -11.73
C ILE A 58 -13.90 -25.80 -10.55
N SER A 59 -14.56 -24.66 -10.76
CA SER A 59 -15.26 -23.91 -9.70
C SER A 59 -16.35 -24.74 -8.99
N ASN A 60 -16.83 -25.81 -9.62
CA ASN A 60 -17.80 -26.75 -9.04
C ASN A 60 -17.22 -27.74 -8.03
N LEU A 61 -15.89 -27.83 -7.88
CA LEU A 61 -15.21 -28.80 -7.01
C LEU A 61 -15.07 -28.35 -5.55
N GLY A 62 -15.87 -27.38 -5.09
CA GLY A 62 -15.83 -26.90 -3.72
C GLY A 62 -16.80 -25.74 -3.47
N ASN A 63 -16.58 -25.03 -2.37
CA ASN A 63 -17.34 -23.80 -2.12
C ASN A 63 -16.90 -22.73 -3.12
N ARG A 64 -17.83 -22.28 -3.97
CA ARG A 64 -17.54 -21.32 -5.04
C ARG A 64 -17.14 -19.95 -4.53
N THR A 65 -17.46 -19.63 -3.28
CA THR A 65 -17.20 -18.32 -2.70
C THR A 65 -16.23 -18.42 -1.54
N VAL A 66 -15.33 -17.45 -1.45
CA VAL A 66 -14.42 -17.25 -0.34
C VAL A 66 -14.90 -16.01 0.40
N PRO A 67 -15.61 -16.17 1.54
CA PRO A 67 -16.07 -15.05 2.33
C PRO A 67 -14.89 -14.35 3.02
N ASN A 68 -15.13 -13.16 3.59
CA ASN A 68 -14.11 -12.39 4.32
C ASN A 68 -12.85 -12.08 3.49
N ASN A 69 -13.02 -11.83 2.19
CA ASN A 69 -11.92 -11.55 1.27
C ASN A 69 -11.63 -10.05 1.12
N THR A 70 -12.13 -9.22 2.03
CA THR A 70 -11.87 -7.77 2.05
C THR A 70 -10.50 -7.52 2.64
N TYR A 71 -9.65 -6.78 1.93
CA TYR A 71 -8.31 -6.44 2.39
C TYR A 71 -7.80 -5.15 1.75
N LYS A 72 -6.79 -4.55 2.40
CA LYS A 72 -5.97 -3.49 1.84
C LYS A 72 -4.53 -3.95 1.82
N ALA A 73 -3.82 -3.65 0.75
CA ALA A 73 -2.45 -4.08 0.58
C ALA A 73 -1.59 -3.00 -0.08
N VAL A 74 -0.30 -3.07 0.21
CA VAL A 74 0.73 -2.29 -0.46
C VAL A 74 1.83 -3.23 -0.92
N ARG A 75 2.18 -3.15 -2.19
CA ARG A 75 3.45 -3.66 -2.69
C ARG A 75 4.42 -2.51 -2.77
N ILE A 76 5.60 -2.65 -2.18
CA ILE A 76 6.64 -1.63 -2.17
C ILE A 76 7.92 -2.21 -2.77
N LEU A 77 8.50 -1.51 -3.73
CA LEU A 77 9.65 -2.03 -4.47
C LEU A 77 10.69 -0.96 -4.80
N SER A 78 11.93 -1.38 -4.73
CA SER A 78 13.10 -0.65 -5.18
C SER A 78 14.16 -1.64 -5.65
N ASP A 79 15.35 -1.15 -5.98
CA ASP A 79 16.50 -2.01 -6.26
C ASP A 79 16.99 -2.78 -5.01
N LYS A 80 16.56 -2.40 -3.80
CA LYS A 80 17.01 -2.97 -2.51
C LYS A 80 15.97 -3.84 -1.80
N TYR A 81 14.69 -3.73 -2.15
CA TYR A 81 13.60 -4.49 -1.54
C TYR A 81 12.43 -4.66 -2.50
N ASN A 82 11.65 -5.72 -2.28
CA ASN A 82 10.39 -5.96 -2.99
C ASN A 82 9.48 -6.71 -2.03
N LEU A 83 8.57 -5.98 -1.38
CA LEU A 83 7.72 -6.49 -0.31
C LEU A 83 6.25 -6.35 -0.71
N HIS A 84 5.44 -7.31 -0.30
CA HIS A 84 3.98 -7.21 -0.34
C HIS A 84 3.44 -7.35 1.06
N TYR A 85 2.65 -6.37 1.49
CA TYR A 85 2.04 -6.31 2.80
C TYR A 85 0.53 -6.15 2.67
N SER A 86 -0.24 -6.96 3.37
CA SER A 86 -1.70 -6.90 3.36
C SER A 86 -2.26 -6.96 4.77
N VAL A 87 -3.40 -6.30 4.96
CA VAL A 87 -4.24 -6.37 6.16
C VAL A 87 -5.65 -6.76 5.72
N TRP A 88 -6.09 -7.90 6.21
CA TRP A 88 -7.39 -8.50 5.93
C TRP A 88 -8.46 -7.98 6.91
N CYS A 89 -9.73 -8.09 6.54
CA CYS A 89 -10.85 -7.63 7.35
C CYS A 89 -11.04 -8.38 8.67
N ASN A 90 -10.38 -9.52 8.85
CA ASN A 90 -10.27 -10.25 10.11
C ASN A 90 -9.06 -9.80 10.97
N ASN A 91 -8.38 -8.71 10.59
CA ASN A 91 -7.15 -8.19 11.19
C ASN A 91 -5.94 -9.15 11.14
N GLU A 92 -5.98 -10.14 10.25
CA GLU A 92 -4.76 -10.87 9.88
C GLU A 92 -3.90 -9.99 8.98
N HIS A 93 -2.59 -10.05 9.19
CA HIS A 93 -1.63 -9.30 8.39
C HIS A 93 -0.65 -10.28 7.78
N GLU A 94 -0.35 -10.07 6.52
CA GLU A 94 0.58 -10.89 5.78
C GLU A 94 1.70 -10.01 5.22
N LEU A 95 2.91 -10.55 5.26
CA LEU A 95 4.09 -9.88 4.73
C LEU A 95 4.91 -10.90 3.97
N TYR A 96 5.11 -10.63 2.69
CA TYR A 96 5.86 -11.45 1.76
C TYR A 96 7.05 -10.67 1.21
N THR A 97 8.18 -11.34 1.10
CA THR A 97 9.33 -10.85 0.33
C THR A 97 9.27 -11.48 -1.05
N LEU A 98 9.13 -10.67 -2.10
CA LEU A 98 8.91 -11.11 -3.48
C LEU A 98 10.22 -11.24 -4.28
N THR A 99 11.34 -11.49 -3.60
CA THR A 99 12.62 -11.79 -4.25
C THR A 99 12.66 -13.27 -4.66
N VAL A 100 13.26 -13.55 -5.81
CA VAL A 100 13.25 -14.85 -6.53
C VAL A 100 13.70 -16.06 -5.67
N SER A 101 14.32 -15.86 -4.52
CA SER A 101 14.93 -16.90 -3.68
C SER A 101 14.12 -17.38 -2.48
N LEU A 102 12.91 -16.88 -2.22
CA LEU A 102 12.12 -17.31 -1.07
C LEU A 102 10.71 -17.78 -1.49
N PRO A 103 10.30 -19.01 -1.15
CA PRO A 103 8.89 -19.41 -1.21
C PRO A 103 8.07 -18.43 -0.37
N PHE A 104 6.82 -18.18 -0.76
CA PHE A 104 5.81 -17.38 -0.07
C PHE A 104 5.81 -17.61 1.44
N HIS A 105 6.67 -16.88 2.16
CA HIS A 105 6.84 -17.06 3.59
C HIS A 105 6.06 -15.95 4.27
N ASN A 106 4.96 -16.31 4.91
CA ASN A 106 4.21 -15.41 5.76
C ASN A 106 5.09 -15.07 6.97
N ALA A 107 5.83 -13.98 6.86
CA ALA A 107 6.89 -13.59 7.78
C ALA A 107 6.37 -13.37 9.22
N ARG A 108 5.06 -13.16 9.38
CA ARG A 108 4.36 -13.03 10.67
C ARG A 108 4.12 -14.37 11.40
N LYS A 109 4.09 -15.52 10.70
CA LYS A 109 3.86 -16.85 11.30
C LYS A 109 5.13 -17.54 11.80
N SER A 110 6.32 -17.01 11.47
CA SER A 110 7.60 -17.45 12.06
C SER A 110 7.84 -16.72 13.39
N PRO A 111 8.71 -17.22 14.29
CA PRO A 111 9.08 -16.50 15.51
C PRO A 111 9.58 -15.09 15.14
N ALA A 112 8.72 -14.09 15.29
CA ALA A 112 8.91 -12.75 14.73
C ALA A 112 10.21 -12.09 15.20
N ASP A 113 10.74 -12.52 16.35
CA ASP A 113 11.94 -11.94 16.95
C ASP A 113 13.25 -12.30 16.25
N LYS A 114 13.27 -13.30 15.36
CA LYS A 114 14.50 -13.71 14.66
C LYS A 114 14.54 -13.29 13.18
N LEU A 115 13.42 -12.91 12.59
CA LEU A 115 13.36 -12.61 11.17
C LEU A 115 13.71 -11.15 10.89
N HIS A 116 14.68 -10.96 10.00
CA HIS A 116 15.16 -9.65 9.56
C HIS A 116 14.84 -9.44 8.08
N ILE A 117 14.48 -8.21 7.73
CA ILE A 117 14.28 -7.74 6.35
C ILE A 117 15.12 -6.47 6.22
N MET A 118 16.01 -6.42 5.22
CA MET A 118 17.00 -5.34 5.05
C MET A 118 17.81 -5.07 6.34
N ASP A 119 18.21 -6.12 7.05
CA ASP A 119 18.91 -6.06 8.35
C ASP A 119 18.12 -5.42 9.50
N PHE A 120 16.84 -5.12 9.30
CA PHE A 120 15.95 -4.62 10.34
C PHE A 120 15.04 -5.72 10.87
N LYS A 121 14.72 -5.68 12.17
CA LYS A 121 13.68 -6.53 12.76
C LYS A 121 12.37 -6.38 11.99
N ILE A 122 11.71 -7.50 11.71
CA ILE A 122 10.42 -7.50 10.99
C ILE A 122 9.38 -6.57 11.64
N SER A 123 9.31 -6.50 12.97
CA SER A 123 8.37 -5.64 13.69
C SER A 123 8.57 -4.16 13.37
N LYS A 124 9.82 -3.74 13.16
CA LYS A 124 10.15 -2.39 12.73
C LYS A 124 9.64 -2.15 11.32
N VAL A 125 9.91 -3.06 10.39
CA VAL A 125 9.41 -2.97 8.99
C VAL A 125 7.88 -2.91 8.95
N ILE A 126 7.20 -3.80 9.67
CA ILE A 126 5.73 -3.83 9.78
C ILE A 126 5.17 -2.48 10.23
N SER A 127 5.76 -1.84 11.26
CA SER A 127 5.26 -0.54 11.73
C SER A 127 5.32 0.58 10.68
N ARG A 128 6.25 0.51 9.72
CA ARG A 128 6.35 1.47 8.60
C ARG A 128 5.34 1.15 7.53
N LEU A 129 5.19 -0.14 7.21
CA LEU A 129 4.21 -0.60 6.23
C LEU A 129 2.77 -0.37 6.70
N ASP A 130 2.48 -0.49 8.00
CA ASP A 130 1.20 -0.12 8.60
C ASP A 130 0.89 1.37 8.37
N ALA A 131 1.82 2.25 8.70
CA ALA A 131 1.65 3.69 8.53
C ALA A 131 1.53 4.09 7.06
N LEU A 132 2.32 3.47 6.19
CA LEU A 132 2.26 3.67 4.74
C LEU A 132 0.92 3.21 4.18
N LEU A 133 0.46 2.01 4.54
CA LEU A 133 -0.82 1.48 4.09
C LEU A 133 -1.98 2.35 4.58
N LEU A 134 -1.91 2.88 5.80
CA LEU A 134 -2.89 3.83 6.31
C LEU A 134 -2.87 5.15 5.53
N ALA A 135 -1.70 5.67 5.16
CA ALA A 135 -1.60 6.87 4.31
C ALA A 135 -2.18 6.64 2.91
N LEU A 136 -2.05 5.43 2.38
CA LEU A 136 -2.57 5.02 1.07
C LEU A 136 -4.05 4.62 1.09
N LYS A 137 -4.62 4.41 2.27
CA LYS A 137 -5.99 3.93 2.46
C LYS A 137 -7.05 4.88 1.93
N LEU A 138 -6.77 6.18 1.96
CA LEU A 138 -7.62 7.21 1.40
C LEU A 138 -6.77 8.11 0.51
N CYS A 139 -7.00 8.03 -0.79
CA CYS A 139 -6.38 8.95 -1.75
C CYS A 139 -6.94 10.36 -1.52
N GLN A 140 -6.03 11.29 -1.21
CA GLN A 140 -6.33 12.71 -1.12
C GLN A 140 -5.70 13.40 -2.31
N GLY A 141 -6.45 14.32 -2.93
CA GLY A 141 -5.97 15.20 -3.99
C GLY A 141 -4.95 16.23 -3.48
N LYS A 142 -4.82 17.37 -4.17
CA LYS A 142 -3.95 18.46 -3.71
C LYS A 142 -4.47 19.03 -2.35
N PRO A 143 -3.57 19.43 -1.43
CA PRO A 143 -2.10 19.49 -1.57
C PRO A 143 -1.38 18.16 -1.26
N CYS A 144 -2.05 17.21 -0.62
CA CYS A 144 -1.42 16.05 0.02
C CYS A 144 -0.96 14.98 -0.95
N ARG A 145 -1.74 14.71 -2.02
CA ARG A 145 -1.44 13.72 -3.06
C ARG A 145 -1.02 12.36 -2.48
N THR A 146 -1.74 11.84 -1.49
CA THR A 146 -1.31 10.67 -0.68
C THR A 146 -1.03 9.44 -1.53
N CYS A 147 -1.83 9.19 -2.58
CA CYS A 147 -1.64 8.04 -3.47
C CYS A 147 -0.45 8.16 -4.43
N VAL A 148 0.14 9.35 -4.56
CA VAL A 148 1.36 9.60 -5.34
C VAL A 148 2.59 9.80 -4.46
N LYS A 149 2.43 10.48 -3.31
CA LYS A 149 3.53 10.84 -2.39
C LYS A 149 3.18 10.52 -0.93
N PRO A 150 2.95 9.24 -0.58
CA PRO A 150 2.49 8.87 0.76
C PRO A 150 3.53 9.22 1.83
N TRP A 151 4.83 9.09 1.53
CA TRP A 151 5.89 9.49 2.47
C TRP A 151 5.89 10.97 2.76
N GLY A 152 5.67 11.81 1.74
CA GLY A 152 5.54 13.25 1.94
C GLY A 152 4.30 13.64 2.75
N ALA A 153 3.23 12.84 2.68
CA ALA A 153 2.04 13.03 3.52
C ALA A 153 2.26 12.60 4.98
N LEU A 154 3.19 11.67 5.23
CA LEU A 154 3.59 11.23 6.58
C LEU A 154 4.70 12.11 7.19
N HIS A 155 5.60 12.63 6.36
CA HIS A 155 6.75 13.47 6.75
C HIS A 155 6.75 14.75 5.92
N LEU A 156 5.99 15.74 6.39
CA LEU A 156 5.76 17.02 5.70
C LEU A 156 7.04 17.83 5.47
N ASP A 157 8.10 17.56 6.22
CA ASP A 157 9.41 18.18 6.09
C ASP A 157 10.27 17.56 4.96
N GLY A 158 9.77 16.53 4.28
CA GLY A 158 10.46 15.82 3.20
C GLY A 158 11.63 14.96 3.68
N SER A 159 11.70 14.68 4.99
CA SER A 159 12.80 13.94 5.61
C SER A 159 12.77 12.43 5.37
N VAL A 160 11.70 11.92 4.74
CA VAL A 160 11.52 10.53 4.31
C VAL A 160 10.93 10.53 2.91
N GLN A 161 11.62 9.87 1.97
CA GLN A 161 11.15 9.73 0.59
C GLN A 161 10.90 8.30 0.17
N ASP A 162 11.44 7.33 0.90
CA ASP A 162 11.25 5.91 0.65
C ASP A 162 11.20 5.08 1.94
N LEU A 163 10.99 3.76 1.81
CA LEU A 163 10.99 2.86 2.96
C LEU A 163 12.32 2.84 3.72
N LEU A 164 13.46 3.01 3.06
CA LEU A 164 14.78 2.96 3.71
C LEU A 164 15.01 4.18 4.60
N ASP A 165 14.64 5.37 4.13
CA ASP A 165 14.65 6.57 4.95
C ASP A 165 13.79 6.39 6.21
N ALA A 166 12.60 5.78 6.04
CA ALA A 166 11.67 5.47 7.13
C ALA A 166 12.25 4.48 8.17
N MET A 167 13.29 3.72 7.81
CA MET A 167 13.96 2.80 8.74
C MET A 167 14.89 3.49 9.73
N ASN A 168 15.18 4.79 9.57
CA ASN A 168 15.99 5.51 10.54
C ASN A 168 15.38 5.45 11.96
N ASN A 169 16.20 5.14 12.97
CA ASN A 169 15.77 4.97 14.37
C ASN A 169 15.09 6.22 14.94
N LYS A 170 15.43 7.43 14.45
CA LYS A 170 14.80 8.68 14.92
C LYS A 170 13.28 8.71 14.70
N TYR A 171 12.76 7.95 13.72
CA TYR A 171 11.33 7.87 13.43
C TYR A 171 10.62 6.73 14.16
N ASP A 172 11.31 5.95 15.00
CA ASP A 172 10.73 4.79 15.68
C ASP A 172 9.51 5.15 16.54
N ALA A 173 9.58 6.26 17.27
CA ALA A 173 8.46 6.72 18.09
C ALA A 173 7.28 7.17 17.23
N PHE A 174 7.54 7.86 16.12
CA PHE A 174 6.52 8.29 15.16
C PHE A 174 5.74 7.09 14.63
N TYR A 175 6.41 6.09 14.07
CA TYR A 175 5.74 4.92 13.47
C TYR A 175 5.07 4.01 14.51
N ARG A 176 5.60 3.91 15.73
CA ARG A 176 4.92 3.18 16.82
C ARG A 176 3.63 3.87 17.28
N GLY A 177 3.58 5.20 17.20
CA GLY A 177 2.42 5.98 17.61
C GLY A 177 1.31 6.02 16.58
N GLN A 178 1.59 5.74 15.30
CA GLN A 178 0.58 5.79 14.24
C GLN A 178 -0.57 4.81 14.49
N PHE A 179 -1.76 5.23 14.08
CA PHE A 179 -2.86 4.30 13.88
C PHE A 179 -2.46 3.24 12.85
N LYS A 180 -3.10 2.08 12.94
CA LYS A 180 -2.90 0.97 12.02
C LYS A 180 -4.18 0.75 11.24
N VAL A 181 -4.05 0.19 10.04
CA VAL A 181 -5.21 -0.34 9.35
C VAL A 181 -5.77 -1.48 10.20
N SER A 182 -7.06 -1.41 10.47
CA SER A 182 -7.82 -2.42 11.18
C SER A 182 -9.25 -2.42 10.66
N PHE A 183 -9.98 -3.48 10.94
CA PHE A 183 -11.37 -3.64 10.58
C PHE A 183 -12.16 -4.15 11.77
N ASP A 184 -13.37 -3.62 11.96
CA ASP A 184 -14.29 -4.09 12.99
C ASP A 184 -15.08 -5.33 12.51
N ARG A 185 -15.36 -5.38 11.20
CA ARG A 185 -16.04 -6.49 10.53
C ARG A 185 -15.72 -6.52 9.04
N CYS A 186 -15.94 -7.67 8.42
CA CYS A 186 -15.83 -7.85 6.99
C CYS A 186 -17.11 -7.42 6.28
N GLU A 187 -17.01 -6.45 5.37
CA GLU A 187 -18.10 -6.02 4.50
C GLU A 187 -17.87 -6.46 3.06
N TYR A 188 -18.98 -6.63 2.32
CA TYR A 188 -18.94 -7.01 0.91
C TYR A 188 -18.81 -5.83 -0.07
N GLY A 189 -18.61 -4.62 0.44
CA GLY A 189 -18.45 -3.40 -0.34
C GLY A 189 -17.71 -2.34 0.46
N TYR A 190 -17.50 -1.19 -0.16
CA TYR A 190 -16.88 -0.06 0.49
C TYR A 190 -17.83 0.58 1.50
N VAL A 191 -17.56 0.34 2.79
CA VAL A 191 -18.29 0.91 3.92
C VAL A 191 -17.24 1.44 4.89
N ILE A 192 -17.30 2.73 5.22
CA ILE A 192 -16.25 3.40 6.00
C ILE A 192 -16.30 3.02 7.48
N ASP A 193 -17.51 2.93 8.05
CA ASP A 193 -17.76 2.62 9.47
C ASP A 193 -16.91 1.46 10.02
N PRO A 194 -16.88 0.26 9.39
CA PRO A 194 -16.10 -0.87 9.88
C PRO A 194 -14.61 -0.83 9.53
N GLU A 195 -14.14 0.15 8.75
CA GLU A 195 -12.73 0.22 8.36
C GLU A 195 -11.85 0.88 9.43
N GLY A 196 -12.35 1.25 10.62
CA GLY A 196 -11.50 1.83 11.65
C GLY A 196 -10.79 3.13 11.19
N PRO A 197 -9.53 3.39 11.60
CA PRO A 197 -8.82 4.62 11.28
C PRO A 197 -8.68 4.87 9.77
N GLN A 198 -8.95 6.10 9.33
CA GLN A 198 -8.89 6.51 7.92
C GLN A 198 -7.66 7.33 7.57
N THR A 199 -7.06 8.00 8.56
CA THR A 199 -5.92 8.91 8.36
C THR A 199 -4.86 8.68 9.42
N ALA A 200 -3.60 8.97 9.08
CA ALA A 200 -2.48 8.96 10.01
C ALA A 200 -2.55 10.17 10.97
N LEU A 201 -1.95 10.05 12.16
CA LEU A 201 -2.06 11.05 13.25
C LEU A 201 -1.49 12.44 12.90
N GLN A 202 -0.54 12.48 11.97
CA GLN A 202 0.14 13.70 11.51
C GLN A 202 0.11 13.76 9.98
N ALA A 203 -0.97 13.28 9.37
CA ALA A 203 -1.17 13.36 7.94
C ALA A 203 -1.38 14.81 7.49
N CYS A 204 -0.94 15.12 6.27
CA CYS A 204 -1.44 16.25 5.52
C CYS A 204 -2.99 16.23 5.50
N VAL A 205 -3.62 17.37 5.74
CA VAL A 205 -5.08 17.58 5.71
C VAL A 205 -5.42 18.62 4.66
#